data_AF-A0A6P7H104-F1
#
_entry.id   AF-A0A6P7H104-F1
#
_cell.length_a   1.000
_cell.length_b   1.000
_cell.length_c   1.000
_cell.angle_alpha   90.00
_cell.angle_beta   90.00
_cell.angle_gamma   90.00
#
_symmetry.space_group_name_H-M   'P 1'
#
loop_
_entity.id
_entity.type
_entity.pdbx_description
1 polymer ?
#
loop_
_entity_poly.entity_id
_entity_poly.type
_entity_poly.pdbx_seq_one_letter_code
_entity_poly.pdbx_strand_id
1 'polypeptide(L)' 'MADKVEKVARPMKFPYTFSAKIAQFPIKHYLKHQWIWKYYAISLVVCLPVFNSISKLANSPGNVAKWAEIRRREAAEHHH' A
#
# COMPACT_ATOMS: atom_id res chain seq x y z
N MET A 1 -9.66 -8.94 49.95
CA MET A 1 -10.19 -9.77 48.84
C MET A 1 -9.31 -9.51 47.64
N ALA A 2 -8.27 -10.33 47.48
CA ALA A 2 -7.26 -10.13 46.45
C ALA A 2 -7.90 -10.28 45.06
N ASP A 3 -7.67 -9.25 44.25
CA ASP A 3 -8.05 -9.05 42.86
C ASP A 3 -7.79 -10.32 42.04
N LYS A 4 -8.80 -11.18 41.89
CA LYS A 4 -8.77 -12.25 40.90
C LYS A 4 -9.06 -11.58 39.56
N VAL A 5 -8.01 -11.21 38.85
CA VAL A 5 -8.10 -10.85 37.43
C VAL A 5 -8.73 -12.03 36.72
N GLU A 6 -10.03 -11.92 36.45
CA GLU A 6 -10.82 -12.94 35.77
C GLU A 6 -10.15 -13.19 34.41
N LYS A 7 -9.65 -14.42 34.19
CA LYS A 7 -9.01 -14.77 32.93
C LYS A 7 -10.04 -14.55 31.83
N VAL A 8 -9.76 -13.58 30.97
CA VAL A 8 -10.60 -13.17 29.84
C VAL A 8 -11.18 -14.41 29.17
N ALA A 9 -12.51 -14.45 29.12
CA ALA A 9 -13.29 -15.53 28.53
C ALA A 9 -12.75 -15.92 27.15
N ARG A 10 -12.93 -17.21 26.79
CA ARG A 10 -12.45 -17.81 25.53
C ARG A 10 -12.57 -16.82 24.37
N PRO A 11 -11.44 -16.46 23.72
CA PRO A 11 -11.47 -15.50 22.62
C PRO A 11 -12.44 -15.96 21.53
N MET A 12 -13.24 -15.03 21.00
CA MET A 12 -14.15 -15.32 19.88
C MET A 12 -13.38 -15.88 18.70
N LYS A 13 -13.90 -16.96 18.08
CA LYS A 13 -13.27 -17.60 16.91
C LYS A 13 -13.07 -16.65 15.72
N PHE A 14 -14.01 -15.71 15.54
CA PHE A 14 -13.97 -14.69 14.49
C PHE A 14 -14.28 -13.32 15.10
N PRO A 15 -13.27 -12.55 15.52
CA PRO A 15 -13.51 -11.25 16.14
C PRO A 15 -14.01 -10.25 15.11
N TYR A 16 -14.97 -9.42 15.50
CA TYR A 16 -15.51 -8.37 14.62
C TYR A 16 -14.69 -7.07 14.71
N THR A 17 -13.98 -6.85 15.81
CA THR A 17 -13.15 -5.65 16.01
C THR A 17 -11.71 -5.87 15.54
N PHE A 18 -11.11 -4.83 14.96
CA PHE A 18 -9.73 -4.89 14.47
C PHE A 18 -8.71 -5.16 15.57
N SER A 19 -8.88 -4.56 16.75
CA SER A 19 -8.01 -4.79 17.90
C SER A 19 -8.01 -6.26 18.34
N ALA A 20 -9.18 -6.90 18.41
CA ALA A 20 -9.29 -8.31 18.75
C ALA A 20 -8.74 -9.23 17.66
N LYS A 21 -8.89 -8.86 16.37
CA LYS A 21 -8.26 -9.60 15.26
C LYS A 21 -6.74 -9.59 15.36
N ILE A 22 -6.13 -8.44 15.65
CA ILE A 22 -4.67 -8.32 15.79
C ILE A 22 -4.16 -9.04 17.04
N ALA A 23 -4.88 -8.92 18.16
CA ALA A 23 -4.51 -9.58 19.41
C ALA A 23 -4.53 -11.12 19.29
N GLN A 24 -5.50 -11.67 18.55
CA GLN A 24 -5.60 -13.12 18.33
C GLN A 24 -4.72 -13.62 17.18
N PHE A 25 -4.58 -12.83 16.11
CA PHE A 25 -3.79 -13.15 14.93
C PHE A 25 -2.75 -12.05 14.72
N PRO A 26 -1.56 -12.16 15.36
CA PRO A 26 -0.53 -11.15 15.21
C PRO A 26 -0.10 -11.05 13.74
N ILE A 27 0.30 -9.86 13.30
CA ILE A 27 0.69 -9.60 11.90
C ILE A 27 1.74 -10.61 11.40
N LYS A 28 2.65 -11.04 12.28
CA LYS A 28 3.65 -12.08 12.01
C LYS A 28 3.04 -13.42 11.56
N HIS A 29 1.85 -13.79 12.07
CA HIS A 29 1.13 -14.98 11.64
C HIS A 29 0.78 -14.90 10.14
N TYR A 30 0.23 -13.78 9.69
CA TYR A 30 -0.11 -13.58 8.28
C TYR A 30 1.14 -13.57 7.40
N LEU A 31 2.22 -12.91 7.81
CA LEU A 31 3.47 -12.87 7.06
C LEU A 31 4.13 -14.26 6.92
N LYS A 32 4.05 -15.10 7.96
CA LYS A 32 4.66 -16.44 7.95
C LYS A 32 3.83 -17.46 7.17
N HIS A 33 2.51 -17.43 7.33
CA HIS A 33 1.63 -18.48 6.82
C HIS A 33 1.00 -18.15 5.46
N GLN A 34 0.95 -16.89 5.04
CA GLN A 34 0.46 -16.53 3.71
C GLN A 34 1.60 -16.33 2.74
N TRP A 35 1.61 -17.17 1.71
CA TRP A 35 2.55 -17.09 0.59
C TRP A 35 2.51 -15.74 -0.13
N ILE A 36 1.35 -15.07 -0.13
CA ILE A 36 1.12 -13.82 -0.85
C ILE A 36 2.13 -12.74 -0.49
N TRP A 37 2.51 -12.61 0.78
CA TRP A 37 3.46 -11.58 1.23
C TRP A 37 4.86 -11.81 0.67
N LYS A 38 5.28 -13.07 0.50
CA LYS A 38 6.56 -13.42 -0.13
C LYS A 38 6.58 -12.99 -1.58
N TYR A 39 5.55 -13.35 -2.35
CA TYR A 39 5.49 -13.01 -3.77
C TYR A 39 5.19 -11.54 -4.02
N TYR A 40 4.47 -10.86 -3.12
CA TYR A 40 4.24 -9.42 -3.19
C TYR A 40 5.54 -8.63 -2.99
N ALA A 41 6.38 -9.03 -2.04
CA ALA A 41 7.69 -8.41 -1.86
C ALA A 41 8.59 -8.64 -3.10
N ILE A 42 8.59 -9.86 -3.64
CA ILE A 42 9.35 -10.18 -4.86
C ILE A 42 8.83 -9.38 -6.06
N SER A 43 7.51 -9.31 -6.26
CA SER A 43 6.92 -8.59 -7.38
C SER A 43 7.21 -7.10 -7.31
N LEU A 44 7.17 -6.49 -6.12
CA LEU A 44 7.60 -5.11 -5.92
C LEU A 44 9.03 -4.90 -6.42
N VAL A 45 9.97 -5.74 -5.98
CA VAL A 45 11.38 -5.61 -6.38
C VAL A 45 11.56 -5.79 -7.89
N VAL A 46 10.87 -6.77 -8.49
CA VAL A 46 10.95 -7.03 -9.94
C VAL A 46 10.31 -5.90 -10.76
N CYS A 47 9.24 -5.29 -10.26
CA CYS A 47 8.56 -4.21 -10.96
C CYS A 47 9.27 -2.86 -10.83
N LEU A 48 10.10 -2.64 -9.80
CA LEU A 48 10.87 -1.40 -9.63
C LEU A 48 11.64 -0.94 -10.89
N PRO A 49 12.44 -1.78 -11.59
CA PRO A 49 13.13 -1.35 -12.81
C PRO A 49 12.16 -1.01 -13.95
N VAL A 50 11.03 -1.71 -14.06
CA VAL A 50 10.00 -1.43 -15.08
C VAL A 50 9.39 -0.05 -14.84
N PHE A 51 8.93 0.22 -13.62
CA PHE A 51 8.37 1.52 -13.25
C PHE A 51 9.41 2.65 -13.33
N ASN A 52 10.67 2.39 -12.98
CA ASN A 52 11.75 3.36 -13.15
C ASN A 52 11.96 3.72 -14.63
N SER A 53 11.89 2.73 -15.52
CA SER A 53 12.04 2.94 -16.97
C SER A 53 10.89 3.77 -17.54
N ILE A 54 9.66 3.45 -17.13
CA ILE A 54 8.46 4.23 -17.50
C ILE A 54 8.57 5.67 -16.96
N SER A 55 8.99 5.83 -15.70
CA SER A 55 9.15 7.15 -15.08
C SER A 55 10.19 8.01 -15.80
N LYS A 56 11.33 7.42 -16.19
CA LYS A 56 12.36 8.13 -16.98
C LYS A 56 11.85 8.54 -18.37
N LEU A 57 11.08 7.68 -19.03
CA LEU A 57 10.52 7.99 -20.34
C LEU A 57 9.47 9.11 -20.26
N ALA A 58 8.58 9.03 -19.27
CA ALA A 58 7.56 10.04 -19.02
C ALA A 58 8.18 11.41 -18.71
N ASN A 59 9.25 11.44 -17.91
CA ASN A 59 9.97 12.66 -17.52
C ASN A 59 11.11 13.03 -18.46
N SER A 60 11.17 12.48 -19.68
CA SER A 60 12.16 12.89 -20.66
C SER A 60 11.99 14.38 -21.02
N PRO A 61 13.08 15.13 -21.27
CA PRO A 61 13.01 16.58 -21.47
C PRO A 61 12.09 16.98 -22.62
N GLY A 62 12.02 16.16 -23.68
CA GLY A 62 11.10 16.38 -24.80
C GLY A 62 9.63 16.18 -24.42
N ASN A 63 9.31 15.20 -23.57
CA ASN A 63 7.95 14.97 -23.10
C ASN A 63 7.51 16.06 -22.12
N VAL A 64 8.39 16.47 -21.21
CA VAL A 64 8.13 17.57 -20.27
C VAL A 64 7.86 18.88 -21.03
N ALA A 65 8.67 19.18 -22.06
CA ALA A 65 8.47 20.37 -22.89
C ALA A 65 7.11 20.35 -23.62
N LYS A 66 6.75 19.21 -24.24
CA LYS A 66 5.43 19.02 -24.86
C LYS A 66 4.29 19.17 -23.87
N TRP A 67 4.42 18.60 -22.68
CA TRP A 67 3.40 18.70 -21.63
C TRP A 67 3.24 20.15 -21.12
N ALA A 68 4.34 20.90 -21.02
CA ALA A 68 4.33 22.32 -20.69
C ALA A 68 3.72 23.19 -21.80
N GLU A 69 3.87 22.81 -23.07
CA GLU A 69 3.22 23.49 -24.20
C GLU A 69 1.71 23.23 -24.23
N ILE A 70 1.29 21.97 -24.06
CA ILE A 70 -0.14 21.59 -23.96
C ILE A 70 -0.82 22.38 -22.84
N ARG A 71 -0.22 22.41 -21.64
CA ARG A 71 -0.77 23.19 -20.53
C ARG A 71 -0.82 24.70 -20.77
N ARG A 72 0.16 25.25 -21.50
CA ARG A 72 0.13 26.69 -21.86
C ARG A 72 -1.01 26.98 -22.84
N ARG A 73 -1.26 26.09 -23.79
CA ARG A 73 -2.39 26.19 -24.72
C ARG A 73 -3.72 26.06 -24.00
N GLU A 74 -3.88 25.05 -23.15
CA GLU A 74 -5.09 24.86 -22.34
C GLU A 74 -5.35 26.05 -21.41
N ALA A 75 -4.33 26.57 -20.73
CA ALA A 75 -4.48 27.76 -19.91
C ALA A 75 -4.94 28.97 -20.75
N ALA A 76 -4.34 29.19 -21.92
CA ALA A 76 -4.75 30.26 -22.81
C ALA A 76 -6.21 30.09 -23.29
N GLU A 77 -6.63 28.89 -23.67
CA GLU A 77 -8.00 28.57 -24.07
C GLU A 77 -9.02 28.75 -22.93
N HIS A 78 -8.64 28.47 -21.68
CA HIS A 78 -9.49 28.66 -20.50
C HIS A 78 -9.55 30.10 -19.97
N HIS A 79 -8.70 31.00 -20.48
CA HIS A 79 -8.71 32.43 -20.13
C HIS A 79 -9.48 33.30 -21.15
N HIS A 80 -10.18 32.69 -22.11
CA HIS A 80 -11.16 33.32 -23.01
C HIS A 80 -12.60 33.01 -22.57
#